data_AF-A0A7M1I448-F1
#
_entry.id   AF-A0A7M1I448-F1
#
_cell.length_a   1.000
_cell.length_b   1.000
_cell.length_c   1.000
_cell.angle_alpha   90.00
_cell.angle_beta   90.00
_cell.angle_gamma   90.00
#
_symmetry.space_group_name_H-M   'P 1'
#
loop_
_entity.id
_entity.type
_entity.pdbx_description
1 polymer ?
#
loop_
_entity_poly.entity_id
_entity_poly.type
_entity_poly.pdbx_seq_one_letter_code
_entity_poly.pdbx_strand_id
1 'polypeptide(L)'
;GIVGVRGYGGGVIGRYSDVGDIFPNVAEFHTMRVNQPSGWFYTTEKLRQLCDIWEAYGSGLTNFHGSTGDIILLGTTTQNLQPCFDALSEAGFDLGGSGSDLRTPSACVGPARCEWACIDTLELCHDLTNTF
;
A
#
# COMPACT_ATOMS: atom_id res chain seq x y z
N GLY A 1 -16.35 -6.07 2.12
CA GLY A 1 -16.91 -5.26 1.03
C GLY A 1 -16.09 -5.50 -0.21
N ILE A 2 -16.72 -5.51 -1.38
CA ILE A 2 -16.01 -5.58 -2.66
C ILE A 2 -15.97 -4.17 -3.23
N VAL A 3 -14.78 -3.59 -3.23
CA VAL A 3 -14.46 -2.24 -3.72
C VAL A 3 -13.03 -2.27 -4.27
N GLY A 4 -12.68 -1.35 -5.17
CA GLY A 4 -11.36 -1.32 -5.80
C GLY A 4 -11.21 -0.14 -6.75
N VAL A 5 -10.13 -0.16 -7.52
CA VAL A 5 -9.82 0.86 -8.54
C VAL A 5 -9.96 0.26 -9.94
N ARG A 6 -10.18 1.11 -10.94
CA ARG A 6 -10.34 0.65 -12.32
C ARG A 6 -9.04 0.03 -12.82
N GLY A 7 -9.15 -1.12 -13.48
CA GLY A 7 -8.00 -1.86 -14.02
C GLY A 7 -7.44 -2.94 -13.09
N TYR A 8 -7.63 -2.82 -11.77
CA TYR A 8 -7.12 -3.80 -10.81
C TYR A 8 -8.23 -4.59 -10.11
N GLY A 9 -7.99 -5.89 -9.94
CA GLY A 9 -8.88 -6.81 -9.22
C GLY A 9 -8.61 -6.91 -7.71
N GLY A 10 -7.56 -6.25 -7.21
CA GLY A 10 -7.06 -6.33 -5.85
C GLY A 10 -6.45 -5.01 -5.35
N GLY A 11 -5.79 -5.04 -4.19
CA GLY A 11 -5.10 -3.91 -3.58
C GLY A 11 -5.93 -3.09 -2.58
N VAL A 12 -7.26 -3.26 -2.56
CA VAL A 12 -8.16 -2.58 -1.62
C VAL A 12 -8.97 -3.59 -0.81
N ILE A 13 -8.97 -3.42 0.52
CA ILE A 13 -9.77 -4.24 1.43
C ILE A 13 -10.97 -3.42 1.92
N GLY A 14 -12.14 -3.68 1.34
CA GLY A 14 -13.39 -3.01 1.72
C GLY A 14 -13.90 -3.44 3.10
N ARG A 15 -14.08 -2.48 4.01
CA ARG A 15 -14.66 -2.66 5.34
C ARG A 15 -15.74 -1.61 5.63
N TYR A 16 -16.79 -2.03 6.32
CA TYR A 16 -17.91 -1.20 6.75
C TYR A 16 -18.16 -1.43 8.24
N SER A 17 -18.53 -0.39 8.98
CA SER A 17 -18.98 -0.52 10.37
C SER A 17 -20.40 -1.10 10.41
N ASP A 18 -20.66 -2.00 11.36
CA ASP A 18 -21.98 -2.53 11.67
C ASP A 18 -22.89 -1.51 12.39
N VAL A 19 -22.32 -0.43 12.88
CA VAL A 19 -22.99 0.70 13.54
C VAL A 19 -22.66 2.03 12.88
N GLY A 20 -22.62 2.04 11.54
CA GLY A 20 -22.30 3.23 10.73
C GLY A 20 -23.17 4.45 11.05
N ASP A 21 -24.43 4.26 11.47
CA ASP A 21 -25.31 5.35 11.88
C ASP A 21 -24.85 6.03 13.19
N ILE A 22 -24.19 5.29 14.09
CA ILE A 22 -23.64 5.80 15.35
C ILE A 22 -22.28 6.46 15.10
N PHE A 23 -21.47 5.88 14.22
CA PHE A 23 -20.14 6.38 13.87
C PHE A 23 -20.01 6.63 12.35
N PRO A 24 -20.63 7.71 11.83
CA PRO A 24 -20.76 7.95 10.39
C PRO A 24 -19.41 8.11 9.67
N ASN A 25 -18.39 8.63 10.35
CA ASN A 25 -17.06 8.84 9.76
C ASN A 25 -16.28 7.54 9.51
N VAL A 26 -16.75 6.41 10.04
CA VAL A 26 -16.17 5.06 9.80
C VAL A 26 -17.22 4.09 9.24
N ALA A 27 -18.35 4.61 8.74
CA ALA A 27 -19.34 3.80 8.05
C ALA A 27 -18.71 3.03 6.88
N GLU A 28 -17.81 3.70 6.14
CA GLU A 28 -16.83 3.09 5.24
C GLU A 28 -15.42 3.32 5.80
N PHE A 29 -14.61 2.27 5.89
CA PHE A 29 -13.25 2.38 6.41
C PHE A 29 -12.29 1.44 5.67
N HIS A 30 -12.17 1.67 4.37
CA HIS A 30 -11.44 0.80 3.46
C HIS A 30 -9.93 0.97 3.61
N THR A 31 -9.20 -0.12 3.42
CA THR A 31 -7.73 -0.13 3.49
C THR A 31 -7.15 -0.21 2.09
N MET A 32 -6.23 0.70 1.74
CA MET A 32 -5.44 0.59 0.51
C MET A 32 -4.05 0.05 0.85
N ARG A 33 -3.62 -0.98 0.12
CA ARG A 33 -2.26 -1.51 0.21
C ARG A 33 -1.41 -0.82 -0.85
N VAL A 34 -0.30 -0.24 -0.45
CA VAL A 34 0.64 0.45 -1.35
C VAL A 34 1.96 -0.32 -1.34
N ASN A 35 2.45 -0.64 -2.54
CA ASN A 35 3.66 -1.42 -2.71
C ASN A 35 4.88 -0.65 -2.17
N GLN A 36 5.71 -1.32 -1.36
CA GLN A 36 6.89 -0.75 -0.73
C GLN A 36 8.15 -0.92 -1.61
N PRO A 37 9.16 -0.04 -1.49
CA PRO A 37 10.49 -0.33 -2.01
C PRO A 37 11.13 -1.55 -1.32
N SER A 38 11.85 -2.37 -2.09
CA SER A 38 12.61 -3.51 -1.58
C SER A 38 13.48 -3.11 -0.37
N GLY A 39 13.39 -3.87 0.72
CA GLY A 39 14.14 -3.60 1.95
C GLY A 39 13.65 -2.39 2.77
N TRP A 40 12.51 -1.79 2.43
CA TRP A 40 11.87 -0.68 3.16
C TRP A 40 12.77 0.55 3.34
N PHE A 41 13.57 0.88 2.33
CA PHE A 41 14.37 2.11 2.31
C PHE A 41 13.57 3.29 1.77
N TYR A 42 13.60 4.41 2.48
CA TYR A 42 12.84 5.61 2.11
C TYR A 42 13.69 6.88 2.21
N THR A 43 13.37 7.86 1.36
CA THR A 43 13.73 9.26 1.60
C THR A 43 12.60 9.94 2.37
N THR A 44 12.94 10.95 3.18
CA THR A 44 11.90 11.72 3.90
C THR A 44 10.99 12.50 2.95
N GLU A 45 11.47 12.86 1.77
CA GLU A 45 10.67 13.49 0.71
C GLU A 45 9.54 12.57 0.24
N LYS A 46 9.84 11.31 -0.09
CA LYS A 46 8.83 10.34 -0.53
C LYS A 46 7.81 9.99 0.55
N LEU A 47 8.25 9.88 1.80
CA LEU A 47 7.32 9.66 2.92
C LEU A 47 6.40 10.86 3.15
N ARG A 48 6.89 12.10 3.05
CA ARG A 48 6.04 13.29 3.17
C ARG A 48 5.02 13.36 2.03
N GLN A 49 5.45 13.11 0.79
CA GLN A 49 4.55 13.07 -0.36
C GLN A 49 3.41 12.04 -0.16
N LEU A 50 3.74 10.84 0.35
CA LEU A 50 2.74 9.82 0.69
C LEU A 50 1.79 10.28 1.79
N CYS A 51 2.30 10.93 2.84
CA CYS A 51 1.48 11.48 3.92
C CYS A 51 0.52 12.56 3.40
N ASP A 52 0.99 13.48 2.56
CA ASP A 52 0.18 14.58 2.00
C ASP A 52 -0.98 14.02 1.17
N ILE A 53 -0.72 12.99 0.35
CA ILE A 53 -1.76 12.27 -0.42
C ILE A 53 -2.75 11.60 0.54
N TRP A 54 -2.25 10.90 1.57
CA TRP A 54 -3.12 10.16 2.47
C TRP A 54 -3.96 11.06 3.39
N GLU A 55 -3.45 12.22 3.78
CA GLU A 55 -4.21 13.24 4.51
C GLU A 55 -5.32 13.84 3.64
N ALA A 56 -5.08 14.02 2.33
CA ALA A 56 -6.09 14.54 1.41
C ALA A 56 -7.24 13.55 1.13
N TYR A 57 -6.95 12.25 1.06
CA TYR A 57 -7.93 11.25 0.60
C TYR A 57 -8.36 10.22 1.64
N GLY A 58 -7.68 10.16 2.80
CA GLY A 58 -7.88 9.11 3.79
C GLY A 58 -8.03 9.65 5.22
N SER A 59 -7.86 8.74 6.18
CA SER A 59 -7.99 9.05 7.60
C SER A 59 -6.74 9.67 8.23
N GLY A 60 -5.61 9.67 7.53
CA GLY A 60 -4.29 9.96 8.09
C GLY A 60 -3.67 8.81 8.92
N LEU A 61 -4.41 7.73 9.19
CA LEU A 61 -3.91 6.57 9.94
C LEU A 61 -3.20 5.58 9.00
N THR A 62 -2.09 5.00 9.48
CA THR A 62 -1.32 4.04 8.69
C THR A 62 -0.84 2.86 9.53
N ASN A 63 -0.46 1.76 8.86
CA ASN A 63 0.49 0.80 9.43
C ASN A 63 1.76 0.78 8.58
N PHE A 64 2.90 0.87 9.25
CA PHE A 64 4.24 0.84 8.67
C PHE A 64 5.00 -0.34 9.30
N HIS A 65 4.87 -1.56 8.80
CA HIS A 65 4.23 -2.01 7.54
C HIS A 65 3.22 -3.13 7.80
N GLY A 66 2.48 -3.53 6.77
CA GLY A 66 1.75 -4.79 6.77
C GLY A 66 2.71 -5.99 6.82
N SER A 67 2.26 -7.12 7.37
CA SER A 67 3.13 -8.30 7.54
C SER A 67 3.68 -8.88 6.24
N THR A 68 2.99 -8.67 5.12
CA THR A 68 3.48 -9.06 3.78
C THR A 68 4.57 -8.11 3.27
N GLY A 69 4.47 -6.83 3.61
CA GLY A 69 5.44 -5.78 3.28
C GLY A 69 4.81 -4.43 2.96
N ASP A 70 3.56 -4.40 2.51
CA ASP A 70 2.88 -3.21 2.01
C ASP A 70 2.85 -2.07 3.04
N ILE A 71 2.90 -0.85 2.53
CA ILE A 71 2.43 0.31 3.29
C ILE A 71 0.91 0.22 3.39
N ILE A 72 0.37 0.38 4.60
CA ILE A 72 -1.07 0.28 4.84
C ILE A 72 -1.64 1.67 5.06
N LEU A 73 -2.46 2.13 4.12
CA LEU A 73 -3.27 3.34 4.25
C LEU A 73 -4.64 2.96 4.83
N LEU A 74 -4.85 3.26 6.11
CA LEU A 74 -5.90 2.64 6.93
C LEU A 74 -7.14 3.53 7.04
N GLY A 75 -8.14 3.31 6.20
CA GLY A 75 -9.43 3.94 6.31
C GLY A 75 -9.62 5.08 5.33
N THR A 76 -10.43 4.81 4.31
CA THR A 76 -10.99 5.80 3.37
C THR A 76 -12.37 5.32 2.91
N THR A 77 -13.05 6.13 2.10
CA THR A 77 -14.35 5.84 1.51
C THR A 77 -14.21 5.36 0.07
N THR A 78 -15.23 4.70 -0.47
CA THR A 78 -15.26 4.19 -1.84
C THR A 78 -14.99 5.28 -2.88
N GLN A 79 -15.52 6.48 -2.67
CA GLN A 79 -15.39 7.61 -3.61
C GLN A 79 -13.95 8.13 -3.71
N ASN A 80 -13.16 7.98 -2.64
CA ASN A 80 -11.78 8.44 -2.59
C ASN A 80 -10.76 7.40 -3.12
N LEU A 81 -11.17 6.15 -3.39
CA LEU A 81 -10.24 5.10 -3.82
C LEU A 81 -9.54 5.43 -5.14
N GLN A 82 -10.30 5.81 -6.17
CA GLN A 82 -9.71 6.12 -7.48
C GLN A 82 -8.88 7.42 -7.44
N PRO A 83 -9.36 8.55 -6.88
CA PRO A 83 -8.54 9.76 -6.78
C PRO A 83 -7.25 9.58 -5.96
N CYS A 84 -7.32 8.81 -4.87
CA CYS A 84 -6.14 8.48 -4.07
C CYS A 84 -5.13 7.67 -4.89
N PHE A 85 -5.62 6.64 -5.61
CA PHE A 85 -4.76 5.83 -6.48
C PHE A 85 -4.11 6.65 -7.59
N ASP A 86 -4.88 7.50 -8.28
CA ASP A 86 -4.34 8.35 -9.35
C ASP A 86 -3.21 9.25 -8.80
N ALA A 87 -3.40 9.86 -7.62
CA ALA A 87 -2.39 10.67 -6.95
C ALA A 87 -1.16 9.86 -6.49
N LEU A 88 -1.36 8.64 -6.00
CA LEU A 88 -0.28 7.72 -5.64
C LEU A 88 0.55 7.35 -6.88
N SER A 89 -0.11 7.02 -7.99
CA SER A 89 0.54 6.70 -9.27
C SER A 89 1.34 7.89 -9.83
N GLU A 90 0.79 9.10 -9.78
CA GLU A 90 1.53 10.33 -10.14
C GLU A 90 2.75 10.56 -9.25
N ALA A 91 2.68 10.15 -7.98
CA ALA A 91 3.79 10.20 -7.03
C ALA A 91 4.81 9.05 -7.19
N GLY A 92 4.57 8.10 -8.10
CA GLY A 92 5.43 6.94 -8.37
C GLY A 92 5.25 5.78 -7.41
N PHE A 93 4.10 5.69 -6.73
CA PHE A 93 3.68 4.53 -5.97
C PHE A 93 2.65 3.73 -6.78
N ASP A 94 2.62 2.41 -6.58
CA ASP A 94 1.54 1.55 -7.10
C ASP A 94 0.89 0.79 -5.94
N LEU A 95 -0.27 0.17 -6.18
CA LEU A 95 -0.93 -0.67 -5.19
C LEU A 95 -0.18 -1.98 -4.98
N GLY A 96 -0.31 -2.50 -3.77
CA GLY A 96 0.07 -3.87 -3.44
C GLY A 96 -1.01 -4.89 -3.79
N GLY A 97 -0.70 -6.18 -3.62
CA GLY A 97 -1.60 -7.28 -3.97
C GLY A 97 -2.62 -7.66 -2.88
N SER A 98 -3.80 -8.13 -3.29
CA SER A 98 -4.78 -8.77 -2.41
C SER A 98 -5.81 -9.61 -3.18
N GLY A 99 -6.23 -10.73 -2.59
CA GLY A 99 -7.20 -11.64 -3.21
C GLY A 99 -6.52 -12.93 -3.66
N SER A 100 -6.98 -13.51 -4.77
CA SER A 100 -6.39 -14.71 -5.35
C SER A 100 -5.39 -14.33 -6.44
N ASP A 101 -4.28 -13.71 -6.04
CA ASP A 101 -3.26 -13.09 -6.89
C ASP A 101 -1.84 -13.36 -6.36
N LEU A 102 -0.83 -12.95 -7.13
CA LEU A 102 0.52 -12.77 -6.60
C LEU A 102 0.48 -11.60 -5.62
N ARG A 103 0.91 -11.84 -4.39
CA ARG A 103 1.01 -10.79 -3.37
C ARG A 103 2.34 -10.05 -3.50
N THR A 104 2.37 -8.85 -2.95
CA THR A 104 3.56 -8.00 -2.89
C THR A 104 4.77 -8.79 -2.36
N PRO A 105 5.79 -9.03 -3.19
CA PRO A 105 7.03 -9.63 -2.73
C PRO A 105 7.72 -8.74 -1.68
N SER A 106 8.48 -9.35 -0.78
CA SER A 106 9.33 -8.62 0.16
C SER A 106 10.66 -9.34 0.36
N ALA A 107 11.68 -8.58 0.72
CA ALA A 107 13.04 -9.06 0.89
C ALA A 107 13.69 -8.48 2.15
N CYS A 108 14.58 -9.25 2.75
CA CYS A 108 15.45 -8.73 3.80
C CYS A 108 16.40 -7.65 3.25
N VAL A 109 17.13 -6.99 4.15
CA VAL A 109 18.03 -5.87 3.80
C VAL A 109 19.12 -6.24 2.78
N GLY A 110 19.45 -7.53 2.65
CA GLY A 110 20.33 -8.02 1.60
C GLY A 110 21.71 -7.35 1.56
N PRO A 111 22.29 -7.15 0.37
CA PRO A 111 23.63 -6.57 0.23
C PRO A 111 23.70 -5.10 0.63
N ALA A 112 22.56 -4.41 0.86
CA ALA A 112 22.57 -3.01 1.28
C ALA A 112 23.21 -2.83 2.66
N ARG A 113 23.12 -3.82 3.56
CA ARG A 113 23.69 -3.71 4.91
C ARG A 113 23.99 -5.03 5.61
N CYS A 114 24.06 -6.15 4.90
CA CYS A 114 24.41 -7.45 5.48
C CYS A 114 25.56 -8.08 4.71
N GLU A 115 26.68 -8.34 5.40
CA GLU A 115 27.86 -9.00 4.85
C GLU A 115 27.68 -10.51 4.62
N TRP A 116 26.53 -11.07 5.01
CA TRP A 116 26.15 -12.46 4.76
C TRP A 116 25.19 -12.63 3.59
N ALA A 117 24.88 -11.56 2.85
CA ALA A 117 24.04 -11.63 1.67
C ALA A 117 24.74 -12.45 0.57
N CYS A 118 24.18 -13.61 0.22
CA CYS A 118 24.70 -14.47 -0.84
C CYS A 118 24.17 -14.11 -2.24
N ILE A 119 23.09 -13.33 -2.31
CA ILE A 119 22.46 -12.84 -3.54
C ILE A 119 22.00 -11.40 -3.32
N ASP A 120 21.75 -10.67 -4.41
CA ASP A 120 21.07 -9.37 -4.32
C ASP A 120 19.57 -9.58 -4.13
N THR A 121 19.16 -9.69 -2.86
CA THR A 121 17.75 -9.90 -2.51
C THR A 121 16.88 -8.70 -2.85
N LEU A 122 17.44 -7.49 -2.88
CA LEU A 122 16.68 -6.26 -3.14
C LEU A 122 16.34 -6.15 -4.62
N GLU A 123 17.34 -6.39 -5.48
CA GLU A 123 17.18 -6.38 -6.93
C GLU A 123 16.25 -7.52 -7.38
N LEU A 124 16.46 -8.73 -6.87
CA LEU A 124 15.59 -9.86 -7.21
C LEU A 124 14.13 -9.61 -6.81
N CYS A 125 13.88 -9.02 -5.64
CA CYS A 125 12.54 -8.65 -5.21
C CYS A 125 11.93 -7.60 -6.12
N HIS A 126 12.71 -6.58 -6.52
CA HIS A 126 12.23 -5.52 -7.40
C HIS A 126 11.92 -6.04 -8.81
N ASP A 127 12.83 -6.82 -9.39
CA ASP A 127 12.70 -7.41 -10.73
C ASP A 127 11.46 -8.30 -10.83
N LEU A 128 11.27 -9.21 -9.88
CA LEU A 128 10.08 -10.08 -9.86
C LEU A 128 8.78 -9.32 -9.65
N THR A 129 8.81 -8.22 -8.89
CA THR A 129 7.63 -7.36 -8.66
C THR A 129 7.25 -6.55 -9.90
N ASN A 130 8.19 -6.22 -10.79
CA ASN A 130 7.89 -5.56 -12.05
C ASN A 130 7.55 -6.54 -13.18
N THR A 131 8.04 -7.77 -13.09
CA THR A 131 7.83 -8.81 -14.10
C THR A 131 6.40 -9.36 -14.08
N PHE A 132 5.78 -9.45 -12.89
CA PHE A 132 4.48 -10.10 -12.67
C PHE A 132 3.51 -9.20 -11.91
#